data_AF-A0A0U1WP58-F1
#
_entry.id   AF-A0A0U1WP58-F1
#
_cell.length_a   1.000
_cell.length_b   1.000
_cell.length_c   1.000
_cell.angle_alpha   90.00
_cell.angle_beta   90.00
_cell.angle_gamma   90.00
#
_symmetry.space_group_name_H-M   'P 1'
#
loop_
_entity.id
_entity.type
_entity.pdbx_description
1 polymer ?
#
loop_
_entity_poly.entity_id
_entity_poly.type
_entity_poly.pdbx_seq_one_letter_code
_entity_poly.pdbx_strand_id
1 'polypeptide(L)'
;MSTAGSPDQRDAYALKGSGIRTKLGRALLPLNSRAGQVDAAWGSTGFMVFTMIALLLFLLILLLLYNSTLILDDFALTWTDSTVTTLGKN
;
A
#
# COMPACT_ATOMS: atom_id res chain seq x y z
N MET A 1 37.36 19.83 52.66
CA MET A 1 37.18 18.42 52.26
C MET A 1 35.70 18.08 52.43
N SER A 2 34.93 18.06 51.33
CA SER A 2 33.59 17.49 51.22
C SER A 2 33.30 17.28 49.74
N THR A 3 32.77 16.12 49.42
CA THR A 3 32.96 15.37 48.18
C THR A 3 32.02 15.84 47.07
N ALA A 4 32.58 16.17 45.91
CA ALA A 4 31.83 16.30 44.66
C ALA A 4 31.21 14.94 44.30
N GLY A 5 29.90 14.82 44.47
CA GLY A 5 29.13 13.63 44.11
C GLY A 5 29.17 13.39 42.61
N SER A 6 29.52 12.16 42.27
CA SER A 6 29.66 11.56 40.94
C SER A 6 28.60 12.01 39.92
N PRO A 7 28.96 12.21 38.63
CA PRO A 7 28.00 12.47 37.57
C PRO A 7 26.92 11.40 37.58
N ASP A 8 25.68 11.87 37.45
CA ASP A 8 24.46 11.11 37.59
C ASP A 8 24.48 9.91 36.65
N GLN A 9 24.46 8.74 37.26
CA GLN A 9 24.57 7.46 36.58
C GLN A 9 23.36 7.23 35.65
N ARG A 10 22.27 8.01 35.81
CA ARG A 10 21.09 8.10 34.92
C ARG A 10 21.44 8.39 33.46
N ASP A 11 22.49 9.16 33.21
CA ASP A 11 22.90 9.55 31.86
C ASP A 11 23.64 8.41 31.14
N ALA A 12 24.30 7.53 31.90
CA ALA A 12 25.06 6.40 31.38
C ALA A 12 24.16 5.28 30.83
N TYR A 13 22.93 5.14 31.35
CA TYR A 13 21.96 4.16 30.84
C TYR A 13 21.17 4.69 29.63
N ALA A 14 20.91 6.01 29.57
CA ALA A 14 20.26 6.65 28.43
C ALA A 14 21.12 6.60 27.15
N LEU A 15 22.45 6.66 27.31
CA LEU A 15 23.41 6.57 26.20
C LEU A 15 23.70 5.13 25.77
N LYS A 16 23.42 4.12 26.62
CA LYS A 16 23.60 2.71 26.27
C LYS A 16 22.48 2.14 25.39
N GLY A 17 21.35 2.85 25.28
CA GLY A 17 20.21 2.50 24.42
C GLY A 17 19.94 3.47 23.26
N SER A 18 20.71 4.57 23.12
CA SER A 18 20.52 5.51 22.00
C SER A 18 21.07 4.91 20.71
N GLY A 19 20.19 4.42 19.84
CA GLY A 19 20.56 3.90 18.52
C GLY A 19 21.42 4.87 17.69
N ILE A 20 22.15 4.32 16.71
CA ILE A 20 23.10 5.07 15.88
C ILE A 20 22.41 6.26 15.20
N ARG A 21 22.89 7.47 15.49
CA ARG A 21 22.39 8.72 14.90
C ARG A 21 23.07 8.97 13.56
N THR A 22 22.41 8.68 12.46
CA THR A 22 22.92 8.98 11.12
C THR A 22 22.32 10.28 10.57
N LYS A 23 22.98 10.91 9.59
CA LYS A 23 22.41 12.06 8.86
C LYS A 23 21.09 11.69 8.18
N LEU A 24 21.04 10.50 7.58
CA LEU A 24 19.84 9.96 6.95
C LEU A 24 18.74 9.61 7.97
N GLY A 25 19.13 9.03 9.12
CA GLY A 25 18.20 8.71 10.20
C GLY A 25 17.53 9.95 10.78
N ARG A 26 18.23 11.09 10.88
CA ARG A 26 17.60 12.37 11.27
C ARG A 26 16.60 12.90 10.24
N ALA A 27 16.84 12.65 8.95
CA ALA A 27 15.92 13.04 7.88
C ALA A 27 14.68 12.13 7.82
N LEU A 28 14.83 10.83 8.07
CA LEU A 28 13.73 9.84 8.04
C LEU A 28 12.99 9.70 9.38
N LEU A 29 13.53 10.25 10.48
CA LEU A 29 12.91 10.25 11.80
C LEU A 29 11.43 10.68 11.80
N PRO A 30 11.02 11.79 11.15
CA PRO A 30 9.61 12.19 11.14
C PRO A 30 8.68 11.15 10.48
N LEU A 31 9.16 10.36 9.52
CA LEU A 31 8.35 9.33 8.84
C LEU A 31 7.97 8.18 9.76
N ASN A 32 8.83 7.84 10.73
CA ASN A 32 8.57 6.77 11.70
C ASN A 32 8.07 7.29 13.06
N SER A 33 7.91 8.61 13.21
CA SER A 33 7.57 9.23 14.51
C SER A 33 6.11 9.03 14.94
N ARG A 34 5.24 8.59 14.04
CA ARG A 34 3.79 8.39 14.26
C ARG A 34 3.40 6.92 14.39
N ALA A 35 4.35 6.03 14.69
CA ALA A 35 4.05 4.62 14.92
C ALA A 35 3.06 4.47 16.09
N GLY A 36 1.97 3.72 15.87
CA GLY A 36 0.91 3.55 16.85
C GLY A 36 -0.12 4.69 16.91
N GLN A 37 0.06 5.77 16.13
CA GLN A 37 -1.00 6.74 15.92
C GLN A 37 -2.00 6.13 14.92
N VAL A 38 -3.23 5.94 15.39
CA VAL A 38 -4.36 5.51 14.56
C VAL A 38 -5.52 6.44 14.83
N ASP A 39 -6.36 6.66 13.83
CA ASP A 39 -7.59 7.43 14.03
C ASP A 39 -8.55 6.60 14.89
N ALA A 40 -9.20 7.27 15.85
CA ALA A 40 -10.21 6.62 16.68
C ALA A 40 -11.47 6.31 15.84
N ALA A 41 -12.10 5.16 16.10
CA ALA A 41 -13.26 4.61 15.39
C ALA A 41 -12.94 3.95 14.03
N TRP A 42 -13.91 3.96 13.10
CA TRP A 42 -13.84 3.23 11.82
C TRP A 42 -13.03 3.94 10.73
N GLY A 43 -12.56 5.16 10.96
CA GLY A 43 -11.72 5.92 10.03
C GLY A 43 -12.24 5.88 8.59
N SER A 44 -11.36 5.50 7.65
CA SER A 44 -11.67 5.31 6.23
C SER A 44 -12.10 3.89 5.87
N THR A 45 -12.41 3.02 6.84
CA THR A 45 -12.74 1.60 6.59
C THR A 45 -13.96 1.44 5.68
N GLY A 46 -14.98 2.30 5.80
CA GLY A 46 -16.12 2.26 4.89
C GLY A 46 -15.74 2.54 3.42
N PHE A 47 -14.86 3.52 3.20
CA PHE A 47 -14.32 3.81 1.87
C PHE A 47 -13.40 2.68 1.36
N MET A 48 -12.61 2.07 2.26
CA MET A 48 -11.82 0.88 1.94
C MET A 48 -12.73 -0.26 1.47
N VAL A 49 -13.81 -0.57 2.19
CA VAL A 49 -14.76 -1.63 1.80
C VAL A 49 -15.42 -1.32 0.45
N PHE A 50 -15.87 -0.08 0.23
CA PHE A 50 -16.42 0.32 -1.07
C PHE A 50 -15.42 0.09 -2.21
N THR A 51 -14.17 0.51 -2.02
CA THR A 51 -13.10 0.33 -3.01
C THR A 51 -12.79 -1.15 -3.22
N MET A 52 -12.80 -1.96 -2.15
CA MET A 52 -12.59 -3.41 -2.23
C MET A 52 -13.70 -4.11 -3.00
N ILE A 53 -14.97 -3.72 -2.83
CA ILE A 53 -16.09 -4.29 -3.59
C ILE A 53 -16.00 -3.89 -5.07
N ALA A 54 -15.71 -2.62 -5.36
CA ALA A 54 -15.50 -2.16 -6.74
C ALA A 54 -14.33 -2.90 -7.40
N LEU A 55 -13.22 -3.05 -6.68
CA LEU A 55 -12.06 -3.84 -7.12
C LEU A 55 -12.45 -5.31 -7.34
N LEU A 56 -13.18 -5.93 -6.42
CA LEU A 56 -13.63 -7.31 -6.53
C LEU A 56 -14.52 -7.52 -7.77
N LEU A 57 -15.49 -6.64 -8.00
CA LEU A 57 -16.35 -6.68 -9.19
C LEU A 57 -15.53 -6.50 -10.46
N PHE A 58 -14.56 -5.59 -10.46
CA PHE A 58 -13.66 -5.39 -11.60
C PHE A 58 -12.85 -6.66 -11.91
N LEU A 59 -12.24 -7.29 -10.90
CA LEU A 59 -11.49 -8.54 -11.08
C LEU A 59 -12.41 -9.68 -11.53
N LEU A 60 -13.63 -9.75 -10.99
CA LEU A 60 -14.60 -10.78 -11.37
C LEU A 60 -15.03 -10.62 -12.83
N ILE A 61 -15.28 -9.39 -13.30
CA ILE A 61 -15.59 -9.13 -14.72
C ILE A 61 -14.45 -9.60 -15.62
N LEU A 62 -13.19 -9.26 -15.28
CA LEU A 62 -12.03 -9.73 -16.05
C LEU A 62 -11.92 -11.26 -16.08
N LEU A 63 -12.17 -11.91 -14.95
CA LEU A 63 -12.13 -13.37 -14.85
C LEU A 63 -13.25 -14.03 -15.66
N LEU A 64 -14.47 -13.51 -15.56
CA LEU A 64 -15.63 -14.02 -16.28
C LEU A 64 -15.47 -13.84 -17.79
N LEU A 65 -14.89 -12.71 -18.21
CA LEU A 65 -14.58 -12.42 -19.61
C LEU A 65 -13.47 -13.32 -20.14
N TYR A 66 -12.43 -13.58 -19.35
CA TYR A 66 -11.36 -14.53 -19.70
C TYR A 66 -11.87 -15.97 -19.83
N ASN A 67 -12.79 -16.37 -18.96
CA ASN A 67 -13.41 -17.69 -19.02
C ASN A 67 -14.55 -17.77 -20.06
N SER A 68 -14.87 -16.67 -20.75
CA SER A 68 -16.01 -16.57 -21.67
C SER A 68 -17.37 -16.91 -21.02
N THR A 69 -17.47 -16.86 -19.69
CA THR A 69 -18.74 -16.97 -18.97
C THR A 69 -19.57 -15.69 -19.15
N LEU A 70 -18.89 -14.55 -19.23
CA LEU A 70 -19.49 -13.26 -19.56
C LEU A 70 -19.08 -12.90 -20.98
N ILE A 71 -20.03 -12.98 -21.92
CA ILE A 71 -19.86 -12.59 -23.33
C ILE A 71 -20.50 -11.22 -23.50
N LEU A 72 -19.77 -10.27 -24.08
CA LEU A 72 -20.27 -8.95 -24.42
C LEU A 72 -20.58 -8.96 -25.93
N ASP A 73 -21.83 -8.64 -26.29
CA ASP A 73 -22.30 -8.75 -27.68
C ASP A 73 -21.46 -7.91 -28.67
N ASP A 74 -20.93 -6.77 -28.21
CA ASP A 74 -20.10 -5.86 -29.02
C ASP A 74 -18.58 -6.12 -28.89
N PHE A 75 -18.15 -7.10 -28.09
CA PHE A 75 -16.73 -7.34 -27.81
C PHE A 75 -16.37 -8.83 -27.86
N ALA A 76 -15.73 -9.24 -28.96
CA ALA A 76 -15.17 -10.58 -29.11
C ALA A 76 -13.72 -10.63 -28.63
N LEU A 77 -13.46 -11.31 -27.51
CA LEU A 77 -12.11 -11.48 -26.96
C LEU A 77 -11.38 -12.62 -27.68
N THR A 78 -11.02 -12.40 -28.94
CA THR A 78 -10.24 -13.33 -29.77
C THR A 78 -8.91 -12.70 -30.18
N TRP A 79 -7.86 -13.51 -30.27
CA TRP A 79 -6.54 -13.07 -30.75
C TRP A 79 -6.54 -12.73 -32.25
N THR A 80 -7.63 -13.06 -32.95
CA THR A 80 -7.84 -12.80 -34.38
C THR A 80 -9.13 -11.99 -34.57
N ASP A 81 -9.21 -10.76 -34.06
CA ASP A 81 -10.30 -9.89 -34.48
C ASP A 81 -10.08 -9.56 -35.97
N SER A 82 -10.77 -10.35 -36.80
CA SER A 82 -10.67 -10.35 -38.25
C SER A 82 -11.91 -9.69 -38.84
N THR A 83 -12.44 -8.67 -38.17
CA THR A 83 -13.51 -7.83 -38.72
C THR A 83 -12.99 -6.93 -39.86
N VAL A 84 -11.68 -6.93 -40.13
CA VAL A 84 -11.04 -6.39 -41.33
C VAL A 84 -10.32 -7.53 -42.05
N THR A 85 -10.99 -8.22 -42.99
CA THR A 85 -10.33 -8.89 -44.17
C THR A 85 -11.26 -9.56 -45.19
N THR A 86 -12.57 -9.31 -45.24
CA THR A 86 -13.41 -9.82 -46.36
C THR A 86 -14.43 -8.82 -46.92
N LEU A 87 -14.05 -7.55 -47.03
CA LEU A 87 -14.55 -6.71 -48.12
C LEU A 87 -13.62 -6.88 -49.33
N GLY A 88 -14.07 -7.66 -50.32
CA GLY A 88 -13.54 -7.60 -51.69
C GLY A 88 -12.47 -8.60 -52.09
N LYS A 89 -12.78 -9.91 -52.08
CA LYS A 89 -12.13 -10.84 -53.02
C LYS A 89 -13.04 -11.99 -53.44
N ASN A 90 -13.52 -11.85 -54.68
CA ASN A 90 -14.31 -12.75 -55.52
C ASN A 90 -15.79 -12.93 -55.15
#